data_AF-A0A454CY17-F1
#
_entry.id   AF-A0A454CY17-F1
#
_cell.length_a   1.000
_cell.length_b   1.000
_cell.length_c   1.000
_cell.angle_alpha   90.00
_cell.angle_beta   90.00
_cell.angle_gamma   90.00
#
_symmetry.space_group_name_H-M   'P 1'
#
loop_
_entity.id
_entity.type
_entity.pdbx_description
1 polymer ?
#
loop_
_entity_poly.entity_id
_entity_poly.type
_entity_poly.pdbx_seq_one_letter_code
_entity_poly.pdbx_strand_id
1 'polypeptide(L)' 'MEEGHSLTYISNQLGYTSISHFSRAFKRVSGLSPKVYKQSIALNASSTS' A
#
# COMPACT_ATOMS: atom_id res chain seq x y z
N MET A 1 -6.57 9.38 -15.83
CA MET A 1 -5.77 9.68 -14.63
C MET A 1 -6.36 8.87 -13.48
N GLU A 2 -5.84 7.67 -13.22
CA GLU A 2 -6.27 6.83 -12.09
C GLU A 2 -5.41 7.15 -10.85
N GLU A 3 -5.59 8.33 -10.26
CA GLU A 3 -4.71 8.79 -9.16
C GLU A 3 -5.19 8.39 -7.75
N GLY A 4 -6.33 7.69 -7.64
CA GLY A 4 -6.91 7.27 -6.35
C GLY A 4 -6.17 6.15 -5.60
N HIS A 5 -5.17 5.49 -6.20
CA HIS A 5 -4.58 4.25 -5.65
C HIS A 5 -3.03 4.23 -5.59
N SER A 6 -2.39 5.39 -5.71
CA SER A 6 -0.94 5.51 -5.56
C SER A 6 -0.54 5.42 -4.08
N LEU A 7 0.55 4.70 -3.79
CA LEU A 7 1.13 4.65 -2.44
C LEU A 7 1.55 6.04 -1.94
N THR A 8 1.95 6.95 -2.85
CA THR A 8 2.26 8.34 -2.53
C THR A 8 1.04 9.09 -1.99
N TYR A 9 -0.10 8.89 -2.64
CA TYR A 9 -1.35 9.57 -2.28
C TYR A 9 -1.81 9.11 -0.89
N ILE A 10 -1.83 7.79 -0.68
CA ILE A 10 -2.19 7.18 0.62
C ILE A 10 -1.22 7.64 1.71
N SER A 11 0.09 7.68 1.44
CA SER A 11 1.06 8.15 2.43
C SER A 11 0.83 9.62 2.79
N ASN A 12 0.56 10.48 1.82
CA ASN A 12 0.27 11.90 2.06
C ASN A 12 -1.03 12.11 2.86
N GLN A 13 -2.10 11.36 2.56
CA GLN A 13 -3.36 11.43 3.30
C GLN A 13 -3.21 11.02 4.77
N LEU A 14 -2.29 10.10 5.05
CA LEU A 14 -1.96 9.66 6.41
C LEU A 14 -0.96 10.57 7.13
N GLY A 15 -0.54 11.68 6.51
CA GLY A 15 0.41 12.63 7.10
C GLY A 15 1.89 12.19 7.01
N TYR A 16 2.21 11.19 6.19
CA TYR A 16 3.60 10.83 5.93
C TYR A 16 4.20 11.71 4.84
N THR A 17 5.37 12.28 5.14
CA THR A 17 6.14 13.11 4.20
C THR A 17 6.88 12.31 3.14
N SER A 18 7.00 10.99 3.32
CA SER A 18 7.70 10.12 2.38
C SER A 18 7.14 8.70 2.38
N ILE A 19 7.06 8.10 1.19
CA ILE A 19 6.70 6.69 0.99
C ILE A 19 7.64 5.77 1.78
N SER A 20 8.93 6.10 1.88
CA SER A 20 9.88 5.25 2.61
C SER A 20 9.52 5.15 4.09
N HIS A 21 9.04 6.25 4.67
CA HIS A 21 8.62 6.29 6.08
C HIS A 21 7.29 5.53 6.27
N PHE A 22 6.34 5.76 5.37
CA PHE A 22 5.09 5.00 5.32
C PHE A 22 5.34 3.50 5.16
N SER A 23 6.20 3.09 4.23
CA SER A 23 6.49 1.68 3.95
C SER A 23 7.11 0.95 5.14
N ARG A 24 8.03 1.61 5.86
CA ARG A 24 8.60 1.09 7.11
C ARG A 24 7.55 0.96 8.21
N ALA A 25 6.73 1.99 8.40
CA ALA A 25 5.66 1.97 9.40
C ALA A 25 4.61 0.89 9.07
N PHE A 26 4.16 0.84 7.82
CA PHE A 26 3.21 -0.14 7.32
C PHE A 26 3.75 -1.57 7.52
N LYS A 27 5.00 -1.83 7.11
CA LYS A 27 5.62 -3.15 7.31
C LYS A 27 5.74 -3.54 8.78
N ARG A 28 6.01 -2.58 9.68
CA ARG A 28 6.06 -2.83 11.12
C ARG A 28 4.69 -3.23 11.69
N VAL A 29 3.61 -2.68 11.15
CA VAL A 29 2.23 -2.94 11.62
C VAL A 29 1.62 -4.17 10.96
N SER A 30 1.71 -4.29 9.64
CA SER A 30 1.12 -5.39 8.86
C SER A 30 2.02 -6.61 8.71
N GLY A 31 3.32 -6.49 9.03
CA GLY A 31 4.34 -7.51 8.75
C GLY A 31 4.80 -7.56 7.30
N LEU A 32 4.13 -6.87 6.37
CA LEU A 32 4.37 -6.95 4.93
C LEU A 32 4.68 -5.58 4.33
N SER A 33 5.52 -5.54 3.29
CA SER A 33 5.72 -4.30 2.53
C SER A 33 4.43 -3.91 1.80
N PRO A 34 4.08 -2.61 1.67
CA PRO A 34 2.88 -2.16 0.97
C PRO A 34 2.74 -2.73 -0.44
N LYS A 35 3.87 -2.93 -1.14
CA LYS A 35 3.90 -3.54 -2.49
C LYS A 35 3.48 -5.01 -2.48
N VAL A 36 3.98 -5.77 -1.50
CA VAL A 36 3.65 -7.19 -1.31
C VAL A 36 2.20 -7.33 -0.87
N TYR A 37 1.75 -6.48 0.05
CA TYR A 37 0.36 -6.43 0.48
C TYR A 37 -0.56 -6.14 -0.71
N LYS A 38 -0.29 -5.08 -1.50
CA LYS A 38 -1.06 -4.75 -2.72
C LYS A 38 -1.16 -5.91 -3.71
N GLN A 39 -0.06 -6.64 -3.90
CA GLN A 39 -0.04 -7.83 -4.76
C GLN A 39 -0.85 -8.99 -4.18
N SER A 40 -0.79 -9.21 -2.87
CA SER A 40 -1.59 -10.23 -2.18
C SER A 40 -3.09 -9.97 -2.29
N ILE A 41 -3.54 -8.71 -2.15
CA ILE A 41 -4.96 -8.37 -2.34
C ILE A 41 -5.38 -8.51 -3.80
N ALA A 42 -4.51 -8.12 -4.75
CA ALA A 42 -4.79 -8.28 -6.18
C ALA A 42 -4.91 -9.77 -6.58
N LEU A 43 -4.07 -10.63 -6.02
CA LEU A 43 -4.14 -12.08 -6.24
C LEU A 43 -5.42 -12.68 -5.65
N ASN A 44 -5.85 -12.23 -4.45
CA ASN A 44 -7.09 -12.71 -3.84
C ASN A 44 -8.35 -12.26 -4.59
N ALA A 45 -8.29 -11.11 -5.27
CA ALA A 45 -9.40 -10.61 -6.11
C ALA A 45 -9.58 -11.41 -7.42
N SER A 46 -8.53 -12.10 -7.90
CA SER A 46 -8.59 -12.90 -9.13
C SER A 46 -9.08 -14.35 -8.93
N SER A 47 -9.27 -14.82 -7.69
CA SER A 47 -9.71 -16.20 -7.40
C SER A 47 -11.23 -16.35 -7.18
N THR A 48 -12.01 -15.29 -7.39
CA THR A 48 -13.49 -15.32 -7.33
C THR A 48 -14.15 -15.26 -8.72
N SER A 49 -13.56 -15.88 -9.74
CA SER A 49 -14.19 -16.05 -11.07
C SER A 49 -14.13 -17.49 -11.54
#